data_AF-S2SPY0-F1
#
_entry.id   AF-S2SPY0-F1
#
_cell.length_a   1.000
_cell.length_b   1.000
_cell.length_c   1.000
_cell.angle_alpha   90.00
_cell.angle_beta   90.00
_cell.angle_gamma   90.00
#
_symmetry.space_group_name_H-M   'P 1'
#
loop_
_entity.id
_entity.type
_entity.pdbx_description
1 polymer ?
#
loop_
_entity_poly.entity_id
_entity_poly.type
_entity_poly.pdbx_seq_one_letter_code
_entity_poly.pdbx_strand_id
1 'polypeptide(L)'
;MNRTKQSFSGTSPLIPVADLSSRQLTTGFIKRLLARWYWLDTHANDLTESDTAALAKLYELLSALPENDVNILAARFYHAKPLTATKMAREQGRSLTAFLSSEAHIIVKMAAGITSQRPRGQPNGRTAKATTHAKDERKTQI
;
A
#
# COMPACT_ATOMS: atom_id res chain seq x y z
N MET A 1 42.81 16.85 -34.66
CA MET A 1 41.40 16.39 -34.60
C MET A 1 41.33 15.21 -33.65
N ASN A 2 41.01 15.42 -32.37
CA ASN A 2 40.93 14.34 -31.37
C ASN A 2 39.50 14.23 -30.85
N ARG A 3 38.76 13.20 -31.27
CA ARG A 3 37.45 12.82 -30.69
C ARG A 3 37.69 11.89 -29.50
N THR A 4 37.49 12.41 -28.30
CA THR A 4 37.26 11.60 -27.10
C THR A 4 35.91 10.87 -27.25
N LYS A 5 35.96 9.54 -27.27
CA LYS A 5 34.78 8.68 -27.15
C LYS A 5 34.35 8.70 -25.68
N GLN A 6 33.33 9.48 -25.35
CA GLN A 6 32.63 9.34 -24.07
C GLN A 6 31.74 8.09 -24.14
N SER A 7 32.16 7.07 -23.39
CA SER A 7 31.38 5.86 -23.12
C SER A 7 30.26 6.23 -22.14
N PHE A 8 29.02 6.29 -22.63
CA PHE A 8 27.83 6.37 -21.80
C PHE A 8 27.57 4.99 -21.17
N SER A 9 28.02 4.78 -19.93
CA SER A 9 27.49 3.71 -19.07
C SER A 9 26.26 4.22 -18.33
N GLY A 10 25.19 4.48 -19.09
CA GLY A 10 23.87 4.71 -18.53
C GLY A 10 23.21 3.37 -18.21
N THR A 11 23.57 2.72 -17.10
CA THR A 11 22.67 1.75 -16.48
C THR A 11 21.43 2.50 -16.02
N SER A 12 20.45 2.62 -16.91
CA SER A 12 19.09 2.99 -16.55
C SER A 12 18.65 2.08 -15.41
N PRO A 13 18.22 2.61 -14.25
CA PRO A 13 17.62 1.76 -13.23
C PRO A 13 16.34 1.20 -13.85
N LEU A 14 16.33 -0.11 -14.10
CA LEU A 14 15.11 -0.84 -14.41
C LEU A 14 14.12 -0.54 -13.28
N ILE A 15 13.15 0.34 -13.53
CA ILE A 15 12.00 0.53 -12.65
C ILE A 15 11.31 -0.84 -12.63
N PRO A 16 11.27 -1.55 -11.49
CA PRO A 16 10.68 -2.88 -11.45
C PRO A 16 9.20 -2.75 -11.81
N VAL A 17 8.83 -3.29 -12.97
CA VAL A 17 7.48 -3.23 -13.55
C VAL A 17 6.42 -3.87 -12.62
N ALA A 18 6.86 -4.74 -11.70
CA ALA A 18 6.05 -5.33 -10.65
C ALA A 18 5.62 -4.35 -9.54
N ASP A 19 6.37 -3.27 -9.31
CA ASP A 19 6.05 -2.27 -8.28
C ASP A 19 4.95 -1.31 -8.79
N LEU A 20 4.89 -1.05 -10.09
CA LEU A 20 3.85 -0.22 -10.73
C LEU A 20 2.46 -0.88 -10.66
N SER A 21 2.35 -2.18 -10.95
CA SER A 21 1.06 -2.90 -10.88
C SER A 21 0.58 -3.04 -9.43
N SER A 22 1.49 -3.35 -8.50
CA SER A 22 1.17 -3.43 -7.07
C SER A 22 0.67 -2.10 -6.53
N ARG A 23 1.33 -0.98 -6.85
CA ARG A 23 0.92 0.34 -6.37
C ARG A 23 -0.44 0.74 -6.93
N GLN A 24 -0.70 0.54 -8.22
CA GLN A 24 -2.02 0.86 -8.80
C GLN A 24 -3.14 0.04 -8.14
N LEU A 25 -2.90 -1.25 -7.88
CA LEU A 25 -3.86 -2.11 -7.17
C LEU A 25 -4.10 -1.64 -5.73
N THR A 26 -3.04 -1.30 -4.99
CA THR A 26 -3.14 -0.76 -3.63
C THR A 26 -3.89 0.58 -3.60
N THR A 27 -3.57 1.49 -4.53
CA THR A 27 -4.23 2.79 -4.65
C THR A 27 -5.72 2.63 -4.99
N GLY A 28 -6.05 1.71 -5.89
CA GLY A 28 -7.43 1.38 -6.25
C GLY A 28 -8.22 0.69 -5.13
N PHE A 29 -7.56 -0.14 -4.33
CA PHE A 29 -8.14 -0.71 -3.11
C PHE A 29 -8.48 0.38 -2.08
N ILE A 30 -7.54 1.28 -1.77
CA ILE A 30 -7.77 2.39 -0.83
C ILE A 30 -8.93 3.28 -1.29
N LYS A 31 -9.01 3.62 -2.59
CA LYS A 31 -10.13 4.41 -3.13
C LYS A 31 -11.48 3.71 -2.95
N ARG A 32 -11.53 2.38 -3.12
CA ARG A 32 -12.76 1.60 -2.89
C ARG A 32 -13.13 1.52 -1.41
N LEU A 33 -12.15 1.39 -0.52
CA LEU A 33 -12.39 1.47 0.93
C LEU A 33 -12.94 2.84 1.33
N LEU A 34 -12.30 3.93 0.89
CA LEU A 34 -12.75 5.29 1.17
C LEU A 34 -14.18 5.53 0.67
N ALA A 35 -14.50 5.08 -0.55
CA ALA A 35 -15.85 5.22 -1.11
C ALA A 35 -16.93 4.47 -0.33
N ARG A 36 -16.56 3.39 0.40
CA ARG A 36 -17.48 2.63 1.26
C ARG A 36 -17.41 3.03 2.73
N TRP A 37 -16.53 3.97 3.11
CA TRP A 37 -16.22 4.28 4.50
C TRP A 37 -17.48 4.61 5.32
N TYR A 38 -18.25 5.60 4.88
CA TYR A 38 -19.48 6.00 5.58
C TYR A 38 -20.46 4.84 5.76
N TRP A 39 -20.62 4.01 4.72
CA TRP A 39 -21.54 2.87 4.78
C TRP A 39 -21.06 1.81 5.77
N LEU A 40 -19.76 1.46 5.71
CA LEU A 40 -19.15 0.47 6.62
C LEU A 40 -19.29 0.90 8.09
N ASP A 41 -19.03 2.17 8.39
CA ASP A 41 -19.09 2.66 9.77
C ASP A 41 -20.53 2.73 10.30
N THR A 42 -21.47 3.16 9.46
CA THR A 42 -22.89 3.30 9.86
C THR A 42 -23.66 1.98 9.95
N HIS A 43 -23.18 0.92 9.30
CA HIS A 43 -23.80 -0.40 9.30
C HIS A 43 -22.96 -1.43 10.08
N ALA A 44 -22.21 -0.97 11.10
CA ALA A 44 -21.29 -1.81 11.88
C ALA A 44 -21.91 -3.11 12.43
N ASN A 45 -23.20 -3.11 12.75
CA ASN A 45 -23.93 -4.27 13.27
C ASN A 45 -24.29 -5.32 12.21
N ASP A 46 -24.25 -4.95 10.92
CA ASP A 46 -24.63 -5.79 9.77
C ASP A 46 -23.40 -6.19 8.93
N LEU A 47 -22.18 -5.95 9.42
CA LEU A 47 -20.96 -6.21 8.68
C LEU A 47 -20.64 -7.71 8.66
N THR A 48 -20.20 -8.17 7.49
CA THR A 48 -19.51 -9.45 7.39
C THR A 48 -18.13 -9.35 8.07
N GLU A 49 -17.50 -10.49 8.37
CA GLU A 49 -16.11 -10.52 8.86
C GLU A 49 -15.16 -9.79 7.89
N SER A 50 -15.38 -9.95 6.58
CA SER A 50 -14.59 -9.27 5.55
C SER A 50 -14.78 -7.76 5.58
N ASP A 51 -16.00 -7.27 5.81
CA ASP A 51 -16.27 -5.83 5.89
C ASP A 51 -15.69 -5.23 7.18
N THR A 52 -15.74 -5.99 8.28
CA THR A 52 -15.11 -5.60 9.55
C THR A 52 -13.59 -5.48 9.40
N ALA A 53 -12.94 -6.44 8.74
CA ALA A 53 -11.51 -6.39 8.44
C ALA A 53 -11.16 -5.21 7.52
N ALA A 54 -12.02 -4.90 6.54
CA ALA A 54 -11.85 -3.76 5.64
C ALA A 54 -11.94 -2.42 6.39
N LEU A 55 -12.90 -2.27 7.31
CA LEU A 55 -13.08 -1.09 8.14
C LEU A 55 -11.91 -0.91 9.13
N ALA A 56 -11.49 -1.99 9.79
CA ALA A 56 -10.32 -1.97 10.66
C ALA A 56 -9.06 -1.53 9.91
N LYS A 57 -8.84 -2.07 8.70
CA LYS A 57 -7.69 -1.67 7.88
C LYS A 57 -7.79 -0.20 7.45
N LEU A 58 -9.00 0.31 7.17
CA LEU A 58 -9.17 1.71 6.86
C LEU A 58 -8.76 2.62 8.02
N TYR A 59 -9.21 2.34 9.25
CA TYR A 59 -8.80 3.13 10.42
C TYR A 59 -7.30 3.07 10.70
N GLU A 60 -6.68 1.91 10.51
CA GLU A 60 -5.23 1.76 10.61
C GLU A 60 -4.49 2.65 9.60
N LEU A 61 -5.01 2.77 8.38
CA LEU A 61 -4.40 3.63 7.36
C LEU A 61 -4.62 5.12 7.64
N LEU A 62 -5.78 5.46 8.18
CA LEU A 62 -6.11 6.85 8.53
C LEU A 62 -5.31 7.33 9.75
N SER A 63 -5.06 6.46 10.74
CA SER A 63 -4.28 6.82 11.94
C SER A 63 -2.81 7.10 11.65
N ALA A 64 -2.28 6.60 10.53
CA ALA A 64 -0.93 6.88 10.05
C ALA A 64 -0.81 8.22 9.29
N LEU A 65 -1.92 8.92 9.03
CA LEU A 65 -1.93 10.19 8.31
C LEU A 65 -1.98 11.39 9.28
N PRO A 66 -1.44 12.55 8.86
CA PRO A 66 -1.70 13.80 9.54
C PRO A 66 -3.20 14.10 9.61
N GLU A 67 -3.67 14.70 10.70
CA GLU A 67 -5.08 15.04 10.92
C GLU A 67 -5.68 15.84 9.75
N ASN A 68 -4.94 16.78 9.19
CA ASN A 68 -5.39 17.56 8.04
C ASN A 68 -5.65 16.69 6.79
N ASP A 69 -4.81 15.68 6.55
CA ASP A 69 -4.98 14.75 5.42
C ASP A 69 -6.23 13.87 5.66
N VAL A 70 -6.47 13.45 6.91
CA VAL A 70 -7.70 12.72 7.30
C VAL A 70 -8.94 13.58 7.11
N ASN A 71 -8.90 14.85 7.52
CA ASN A 71 -10.02 15.78 7.38
C ASN A 71 -10.41 16.01 5.91
N ILE A 72 -9.43 16.12 5.02
CA ILE A 72 -9.67 16.25 3.57
C ILE A 72 -10.35 14.98 3.02
N LEU A 73 -9.90 13.81 3.44
CA LEU A 73 -10.51 12.54 3.02
C LEU A 73 -11.92 12.36 3.60
N ALA A 74 -12.12 12.67 4.88
CA ALA A 74 -13.42 12.57 5.53
C ALA A 74 -14.43 13.52 4.89
N ALA A 75 -14.07 14.79 4.67
CA ALA A 75 -14.94 15.75 3.99
C ALA A 75 -15.36 15.30 2.59
N ARG A 76 -14.51 14.53 1.89
CA ARG A 76 -14.85 14.02 0.57
C ARG A 76 -15.68 12.74 0.61
N PHE A 77 -15.29 11.79 1.46
CA PHE A 77 -15.73 10.40 1.38
C PHE A 77 -16.65 9.95 2.52
N TYR A 78 -16.58 10.61 3.68
CA TYR A 78 -17.34 10.21 4.87
C TYR A 78 -18.75 10.85 4.89
N HIS A 79 -19.53 10.55 3.85
CA HIS A 79 -20.91 11.02 3.71
C HIS A 79 -21.80 9.97 3.03
N ALA A 80 -23.11 10.00 3.32
CA ALA A 80 -24.10 9.19 2.61
C ALA A 80 -24.12 9.48 1.09
N LYS A 81 -23.75 10.70 0.70
CA LYS A 81 -23.54 11.14 -0.68
C LYS A 81 -22.17 11.82 -0.77
N PRO A 82 -21.10 11.09 -1.12
CA PRO A 82 -19.75 11.62 -1.21
C PRO A 82 -19.66 12.86 -2.11
N LEU A 83 -18.84 13.83 -1.72
CA LEU A 83 -18.64 15.04 -2.49
C LEU A 83 -17.74 14.75 -3.70
N THR A 84 -18.08 15.31 -4.85
CA THR A 84 -17.22 15.21 -6.03
C THR A 84 -15.94 16.03 -5.81
N ALA A 85 -14.83 15.62 -6.42
CA ALA A 85 -13.60 16.42 -6.38
C ALA A 85 -13.82 17.85 -6.89
N THR A 86 -14.68 18.03 -7.88
CA THR A 86 -15.04 19.35 -8.42
C THR A 86 -15.71 20.23 -7.37
N LYS A 87 -16.63 19.67 -6.59
CA LYS A 87 -17.31 20.42 -5.52
C LYS A 87 -16.34 20.78 -4.40
N MET A 88 -15.51 19.84 -3.95
CA MET A 88 -14.48 20.08 -2.94
C MET A 88 -13.45 21.13 -3.38
N ALA A 89 -12.98 21.05 -4.64
CA ALA A 89 -12.03 22.02 -5.18
C ALA A 89 -12.63 23.44 -5.18
N ARG A 90 -13.91 23.56 -5.55
CA ARG A 90 -14.64 24.84 -5.52
C ARG A 90 -14.79 25.38 -4.10
N GLU A 91 -15.17 24.54 -3.13
CA GLU A 91 -15.32 24.92 -1.72
C GLU A 91 -13.99 25.37 -1.09
N GLN A 92 -12.87 24.77 -1.53
CA GLN A 92 -11.52 25.16 -1.08
C GLN A 92 -10.92 26.34 -1.87
N GLY A 93 -11.60 26.86 -2.90
CA GLY A 93 -11.06 27.91 -3.77
C GLY A 93 -9.82 27.49 -4.57
N ARG A 94 -9.67 26.19 -4.89
CA ARG A 94 -8.52 25.63 -5.62
C ARG A 94 -8.95 25.09 -6.98
N SER A 95 -7.99 24.95 -7.91
CA SER A 95 -8.26 24.27 -9.17
C SER A 95 -8.50 22.77 -8.95
N LEU A 96 -9.32 22.15 -9.80
CA LEU A 96 -9.60 20.72 -9.76
C LEU A 96 -8.30 19.89 -9.83
N THR A 97 -7.37 20.29 -10.70
CA THR A 97 -6.08 19.60 -10.85
C THR A 97 -5.24 19.68 -9.58
N ALA A 98 -5.21 20.83 -8.91
CA ALA A 98 -4.48 20.99 -7.65
C ALA A 98 -5.10 20.13 -6.53
N PHE A 99 -6.43 20.09 -6.46
CA PHE A 99 -7.14 19.24 -5.51
C PHE A 99 -6.85 17.75 -5.76
N LEU A 100 -7.01 17.28 -6.99
CA LEU A 100 -6.75 15.89 -7.37
C LEU A 100 -5.29 15.49 -7.13
N SER A 101 -4.34 16.40 -7.35
CA SER A 101 -2.92 16.15 -7.09
C SER A 101 -2.66 16.00 -5.58
N SER A 102 -3.26 16.86 -4.75
CA SER A 102 -3.16 16.79 -3.29
C SER A 102 -3.75 15.47 -2.77
N GLU A 103 -4.95 15.12 -3.26
CA GLU A 103 -5.61 13.88 -2.88
C GLU A 103 -4.81 12.64 -3.30
N ALA A 104 -4.31 12.61 -4.54
CA ALA A 104 -3.49 11.51 -5.00
C ALA A 104 -2.24 11.34 -4.13
N HIS A 105 -1.63 12.45 -3.71
CA HIS A 105 -0.50 12.44 -2.80
C HIS A 105 -0.86 11.83 -1.43
N ILE A 106 -2.01 12.17 -0.86
CA ILE A 106 -2.50 11.55 0.38
C ILE A 106 -2.69 10.04 0.22
N ILE A 107 -3.32 9.60 -0.87
CA ILE A 107 -3.56 8.17 -1.11
C ILE A 107 -2.23 7.41 -1.31
N VAL A 108 -1.24 8.04 -1.95
CA VAL A 108 0.11 7.46 -2.07
C VAL A 108 0.79 7.31 -0.69
N LYS A 109 0.62 8.29 0.22
CA LYS A 109 1.11 8.15 1.61
C LYS A 109 0.45 6.96 2.31
N MET A 110 -0.88 6.81 2.19
CA MET A 110 -1.61 5.65 2.72
C MET A 110 -1.06 4.33 2.16
N ALA A 111 -0.82 4.28 0.84
CA ALA A 111 -0.28 3.08 0.18
C ALA A 111 1.15 2.74 0.64
N ALA A 112 1.99 3.74 0.93
CA ALA A 112 3.33 3.55 1.45
C ALA A 112 3.33 2.96 2.88
N GLY A 113 2.30 3.26 3.67
CA GLY A 113 2.08 2.62 4.98
C GLY A 113 1.84 1.12 4.86
N ILE A 114 1.13 0.68 3.81
CA ILE A 114 0.85 -0.75 3.56
C ILE A 114 2.11 -1.51 3.15
N THR A 115 2.95 -0.92 2.29
CA THR A 115 4.16 -1.59 1.80
C THR A 115 5.27 -1.66 2.86
N SER A 116 5.29 -0.72 3.82
CA SER A 116 6.26 -0.70 4.92
C SER A 116 6.00 -1.75 5.99
N GLN A 117 4.78 -2.29 6.08
CA GLN A 117 4.41 -3.38 7.01
C GLN A 117 4.70 -4.79 6.48
N ARG A 118 5.32 -4.94 5.31
CA ARG A 118 5.73 -6.26 4.83
C ARG A 118 6.71 -6.86 5.86
N PRO A 119 6.44 -8.05 6.44
CA PRO A 119 7.32 -8.61 7.46
C PRO A 119 8.74 -8.72 6.88
N ARG A 120 9.66 -7.92 7.41
CA ARG A 120 11.09 -8.07 7.17
C ARG A 120 11.51 -9.38 7.85
N GLY A 121 11.71 -10.42 7.05
CA GLY A 121 12.47 -11.60 7.47
C GLY A 121 11.74 -12.92 7.31
N GLN A 122 11.70 -13.42 6.07
CA GLN A 122 11.94 -14.84 5.87
C GLN A 122 13.11 -14.94 4.90
N PRO A 123 14.35 -15.19 5.36
CA PRO A 123 15.43 -15.48 4.44
C PRO A 123 15.10 -16.81 3.78
N ASN A 124 14.80 -16.74 2.49
CA ASN A 124 14.60 -17.87 1.62
C ASN A 124 15.97 -18.54 1.39
N GLY A 125 16.40 -19.36 2.35
CA GLY A 125 17.59 -20.19 2.24
C GLY A 125 17.24 -21.51 1.57
N ARG A 126 17.04 -21.48 0.24
CA ARG A 126 16.95 -22.70 -0.56
C ARG A 126 18.28 -22.92 -1.28
N THR A 127 18.76 -24.16 -1.19
CA THR A 127 19.96 -24.80 -1.79
C THR A 127 21.18 -24.87 -0.87
N ALA A 128 21.90 -25.97 -0.72
CA ALA A 128 21.75 -27.38 -1.05
C ALA A 128 23.00 -28.07 -0.47
N LYS A 129 22.93 -29.29 0.08
CA LYS A 129 23.84 -30.38 -0.27
C LYS A 129 23.50 -31.68 0.44
N ALA A 130 23.63 -32.74 -0.34
CA ALA A 130 23.38 -34.13 -0.03
C ALA A 130 24.52 -34.79 0.76
N THR A 131 24.19 -36.02 1.19
CA THR A 131 25.09 -37.15 1.48
C THR A 131 25.71 -37.11 2.88
N THR A 132 25.45 -38.07 3.77
CA THR A 132 26.16 -39.36 3.76
C THR A 132 25.51 -40.39 4.71
N HIS A 133 25.35 -41.62 4.21
CA HIS A 133 25.12 -42.87 4.96
C HIS A 133 26.31 -43.22 5.86
N ALA A 134 26.09 -43.80 7.05
CA ALA A 134 26.61 -45.12 7.46
C ALA A 134 26.71 -45.32 8.99
N LYS A 135 26.34 -46.56 9.39
CA LYS A 135 26.76 -47.39 10.55
C LYS A 135 26.49 -46.89 11.97
N ASP A 136 25.67 -47.59 12.76
CA ASP A 136 25.95 -48.87 13.47
C ASP A 136 26.81 -48.66 14.72
N GLU A 137 26.48 -49.45 15.75
CA GLU A 137 27.07 -49.57 17.08
C GLU A 137 26.59 -48.58 18.17
N ARG A 138 25.63 -49.02 19.01
CA ARG A 138 26.00 -49.69 20.27
C ARG A 138 24.79 -50.08 21.12
N LYS A 139 24.70 -51.39 21.30
CA LYS A 139 24.20 -52.13 22.46
C LYS A 139 24.75 -51.52 23.77
N THR A 140 23.92 -51.43 24.83
CA THR A 140 24.18 -51.84 26.24
C THR A 140 23.62 -50.87 27.31
N GLN A 141 22.81 -51.44 28.23
CA GLN A 141 22.41 -51.04 29.60
C GLN A 141 21.52 -49.79 29.74
N ILE A 142 20.38 -49.82 30.45
CA ILE A 142 20.12 -50.33 31.81
C ILE A 142 18.83 -51.16 31.86
#